data_AF-A0A2V7YKI6-F1
#
_entry.id   AF-A0A2V7YKI6-F1
#
_cell.length_a   1.000
_cell.length_b   1.000
_cell.length_c   1.000
_cell.angle_alpha   90.00
_cell.angle_beta   90.00
_cell.angle_gamma   90.00
#
_symmetry.space_group_name_H-M   'P 1'
#
loop_
_entity.id
_entity.type
_entity.pdbx_description
1 polymer ?
#
loop_
_entity_poly.entity_id
_entity_poly.type
_entity_poly.pdbx_seq_one_letter_code
_entity_poly.pdbx_strand_id
1 'polypeptide(L)'
;MACDHTDPPVVMERAEEWLRKRGVAPEEWNGLRIQHAENTPNAKGWKSVVIEIERRDGNWIVTDIDRRPEVLSEVGLSIAS
;
A
#
# COMPACT_ATOMS: atom_id res chain seq x y z
N MET A 1 19.03 7.79 -2.94
CA MET A 1 19.08 6.34 -3.24
C MET A 1 17.64 5.92 -3.39
N ALA A 2 17.23 5.41 -4.55
CA ALA A 2 15.85 4.93 -4.73
C ALA A 2 15.65 3.72 -3.81
N CYS A 3 14.52 3.65 -3.11
CA CYS A 3 14.17 2.46 -2.34
C CYS A 3 13.77 1.35 -3.32
N ASP A 4 14.06 0.08 -3.01
CA ASP A 4 13.77 -1.05 -3.90
C ASP A 4 12.27 -1.43 -3.94
N HIS A 5 11.38 -0.59 -3.42
CA HIS A 5 9.92 -0.75 -3.42
C HIS A 5 9.21 0.46 -4.06
N THR A 6 7.95 0.28 -4.42
CA THR A 6 7.01 1.34 -4.79
C THR A 6 7.00 2.41 -3.71
N ASP A 7 7.19 3.67 -4.12
CA ASP A 7 7.17 4.80 -3.22
C ASP A 7 5.77 5.01 -2.60
N PRO A 8 5.65 5.35 -1.31
CA PRO A 8 4.36 5.51 -0.66
C PRO A 8 3.38 6.47 -1.36
N PRO A 9 3.79 7.63 -1.91
CA PRO A 9 2.88 8.48 -2.67
C PRO A 9 2.22 7.77 -3.87
N VAL A 10 2.97 6.89 -4.56
CA VAL A 10 2.42 6.08 -5.66
C VAL A 10 1.40 5.05 -5.13
N VAL A 11 1.65 4.48 -3.94
CA VAL A 11 0.66 3.60 -3.27
C VAL A 11 -0.62 4.36 -2.97
N MET A 12 -0.53 5.59 -2.48
CA MET A 12 -1.68 6.45 -2.18
C MET A 12 -2.52 6.74 -3.43
N GLU A 13 -1.88 7.12 -4.54
CA GLU A 13 -2.56 7.34 -5.83
C GLU A 13 -3.29 6.08 -6.32
N ARG A 14 -2.60 4.93 -6.27
CA ARG A 14 -3.18 3.63 -6.66
C ARG A 14 -4.34 3.22 -5.75
N ALA A 15 -4.27 3.50 -4.46
CA ALA A 15 -5.34 3.23 -3.50
C ALA A 15 -6.61 4.03 -3.84
N GLU A 16 -6.47 5.32 -4.17
CA GLU A 16 -7.61 6.13 -4.60
C GLU A 16 -8.23 5.62 -5.91
N GLU A 17 -7.41 5.30 -6.91
CA GLU A 17 -7.90 4.71 -8.16
C GLU A 17 -8.63 3.37 -7.91
N TRP A 18 -8.06 2.53 -7.05
CA TRP A 18 -8.59 1.23 -6.68
C TRP A 18 -9.94 1.32 -5.95
N LEU A 19 -10.11 2.32 -5.08
CA LEU A 19 -11.40 2.63 -4.41
C LEU A 19 -12.43 3.17 -5.40
N ARG A 20 -12.03 4.13 -6.27
CA ARG A 20 -12.91 4.67 -7.32
C ARG A 20 -13.42 3.58 -8.25
N LYS A 21 -12.57 2.66 -8.68
CA LYS A 21 -12.94 1.51 -9.52
C LYS A 21 -13.95 0.56 -8.84
N ARG A 22 -13.99 0.56 -7.51
CA ARG A 22 -14.95 -0.21 -6.70
C ARG A 22 -16.23 0.56 -6.40
N GLY A 23 -16.33 1.82 -6.82
CA GLY A 23 -17.48 2.67 -6.56
C GLY A 23 -17.57 3.15 -5.10
N VAL A 24 -16.47 3.10 -4.34
CA VAL A 24 -16.42 3.66 -2.98
C VAL A 24 -16.25 5.18 -3.09
N ALA A 25 -17.20 5.94 -2.55
CA ALA A 25 -17.18 7.39 -2.68
C ALA A 25 -16.08 8.02 -1.78
N PRO A 26 -15.42 9.12 -2.18
CA PRO A 26 -14.35 9.74 -1.40
C PRO A 26 -14.69 10.08 0.06
N GLU A 27 -15.94 10.43 0.33
CA GLU A 27 -16.49 10.67 1.66
C GLU A 27 -16.44 9.43 2.58
N GLU A 28 -16.44 8.23 2.01
CA GLU A 28 -16.36 6.96 2.73
C GLU A 28 -14.91 6.51 2.98
N TRP A 29 -13.92 7.23 2.44
CA TRP A 29 -12.52 6.80 2.53
C TRP A 29 -11.91 7.05 3.90
N ASN A 30 -12.41 8.04 4.64
CA ASN A 30 -11.83 8.42 5.93
C ASN A 30 -11.93 7.27 6.95
N GLY A 31 -10.80 6.90 7.55
CA GLY A 31 -10.67 5.74 8.44
C GLY A 31 -10.38 4.42 7.72
N LEU A 32 -10.41 4.36 6.38
CA LEU A 32 -9.98 3.16 5.66
C LEU A 32 -8.48 2.96 5.80
N ARG A 33 -8.10 1.73 6.13
CA ARG A 33 -6.73 1.24 6.08
C ARG A 33 -6.58 0.34 4.86
N ILE A 34 -5.57 0.60 4.04
CA ILE A 34 -5.28 -0.12 2.81
C ILE A 34 -3.86 -0.63 2.88
N GLN A 35 -3.69 -1.90 2.54
CA GLN A 35 -2.39 -2.52 2.40
C GLN A 35 -2.03 -2.66 0.93
N HIS A 36 -0.76 -2.38 0.61
CA HIS A 36 -0.12 -2.66 -0.66
C HIS A 36 1.00 -3.66 -0.43
N ALA A 37 0.82 -4.88 -0.92
CA ALA A 37 1.84 -5.91 -0.89
C ALA A 37 2.52 -6.03 -2.26
N GLU A 38 3.85 -6.11 -2.29
CA GLU A 38 4.59 -6.36 -3.53
C GLU A 38 5.87 -7.17 -3.30
N ASN A 39 6.27 -7.90 -4.33
CA ASN A 39 7.53 -8.62 -4.37
C ASN A 39 8.61 -7.78 -5.07
N THR A 40 9.82 -7.79 -4.53
CA THR A 40 10.94 -6.94 -4.94
C THR A 40 12.13 -7.82 -5.30
N PRO A 41 12.10 -8.50 -6.46
CA PRO A 41 13.09 -9.53 -6.82
C PRO A 41 14.53 -9.01 -6.93
N ASN A 42 14.71 -7.69 -7.08
CA ASN A 42 16.01 -7.04 -7.21
C ASN A 42 16.53 -6.47 -5.88
N ALA A 43 15.71 -6.46 -4.82
CA ALA A 43 16.10 -5.91 -3.52
C ALA A 43 17.16 -6.80 -2.86
N LYS A 44 18.16 -6.16 -2.25
CA LYS A 44 19.23 -6.87 -1.52
C LYS A 44 18.85 -7.00 -0.04
N GLY A 45 18.14 -8.08 0.31
CA GLY A 45 17.97 -8.53 1.69
C GLY A 45 16.55 -8.98 2.04
N TRP A 46 15.55 -8.24 1.60
CA TRP A 46 14.14 -8.60 1.71
C TRP A 46 13.60 -8.91 0.31
N LYS A 47 12.60 -9.78 0.22
CA LYS A 47 12.02 -10.24 -1.04
C LYS A 47 10.65 -9.62 -1.33
N SER A 48 10.02 -9.03 -0.31
CA SER A 48 8.75 -8.35 -0.44
C SER A 48 8.58 -7.24 0.59
N VAL A 49 7.69 -6.30 0.29
CA VAL A 49 7.27 -5.26 1.22
C VAL A 49 5.76 -5.23 1.30
N VAL A 50 5.25 -4.90 2.49
CA VAL A 50 3.86 -4.50 2.71
C VAL A 50 3.86 -3.07 3.22
N ILE A 51 3.21 -2.18 2.48
CA ILE A 51 3.02 -0.78 2.88
C ILE A 51 1.57 -0.63 3.30
N GLU A 52 1.35 -0.16 4.51
CA GLU A 52 0.01 0.19 4.98
C GLU A 52 -0.17 1.71 4.99
N ILE A 53 -1.31 2.14 4.46
CA ILE A 53 -1.75 3.53 4.50
C ILE A 53 -3.12 3.64 5.14
N GLU A 54 -3.38 4.77 5.78
CA GLU A 54 -4.68 5.12 6.35
C GLU A 54 -5.11 6.49 5.89
N ARG A 55 -6.41 6.67 5.59
CA ARG A 55 -6.98 7.98 5.31
C ARG A 55 -7.39 8.64 6.63
N ARG A 56 -6.76 9.76 6.98
CA ARG A 56 -7.13 10.60 8.13
C ARG A 56 -7.27 12.05 7.71
N ASP A 57 -8.40 12.66 8.05
CA ASP A 57 -8.68 14.09 7.81
C ASP A 57 -8.41 14.51 6.36
N GLY A 58 -8.84 13.67 5.40
CA GLY A 58 -8.66 13.94 3.98
C GLY A 58 -7.25 13.75 3.44
N ASN A 59 -6.33 13.18 4.22
CA ASN A 59 -4.96 12.88 3.80
C ASN A 59 -4.67 11.38 3.94
N TRP A 60 -3.90 10.82 3.01
CA TRP A 60 -3.30 9.51 3.21
C TRP A 60 -2.02 9.65 4.02
N ILE A 61 -1.87 8.82 5.04
CA ILE A 61 -0.64 8.69 5.81
C ILE A 61 -0.14 7.25 5.74
N VAL A 62 1.18 7.07 5.79
CA VAL A 62 1.77 5.73 5.95
C VAL A 62 1.70 5.36 7.43
N THR A 63 1.11 4.21 7.73
CA THR A 63 1.01 3.68 9.10
C THR A 63 2.05 2.60 9.37
N ASP A 64 2.45 1.83 8.35
CA ASP A 64 3.46 0.79 8.47
C ASP A 64 4.21 0.54 7.14
N ILE A 65 5.47 0.10 7.26
CA ILE A 65 6.26 -0.44 6.15
C ILE A 65 6.99 -1.68 6.66
N ASP A 66 6.46 -2.83 6.30
CA ASP A 66 6.99 -4.14 6.70
C ASP A 66 7.79 -4.77 5.56
N ARG A 67 9.07 -5.04 5.80
CA ARG A 67 9.98 -5.67 4.83
C ARG A 67 10.16 -7.13 5.20
N ARG A 68 9.80 -8.03 4.29
CA ARG A 68 9.79 -9.48 4.55
C ARG A 68 10.85 -10.22 3.75
N PRO A 69 11.54 -11.21 4.35
CA PRO A 69 12.53 -12.02 3.65
C PRO A 69 11.93 -13.05 2.68
N GLU A 70 10.62 -13.28 2.74
CA GLU A 70 9.88 -14.19 1.85
C GLU A 70 9.19 -13.47 0.68
N VAL A 71 8.89 -14.25 -0.37
CA VAL A 71 8.03 -13.82 -1.47
C VAL A 71 6.57 -14.03 -1.04
N LEU A 72 5.71 -13.04 -1.24
CA LEU A 72 4.28 -13.14 -0.95
C LEU A 72 3.54 -13.76 -2.13
N SER A 73 2.62 -14.67 -1.83
CA SER A 73 1.69 -15.27 -2.81
C SER A 73 0.55 -14.32 -3.18
N GLU A 74 0.15 -13.45 -2.24
CA GLU A 74 -0.89 -12.45 -2.44
C GLU A 74 -0.24 -11.07 -2.48
N VAL A 75 -0.33 -10.42 -3.64
CA VAL A 75 0.22 -9.08 -3.91
C VAL A 75 -0.86 -8.16 -4.44
N GLY A 76 -0.64 -6.85 -4.32
CA GLY A 76 -1.56 -5.80 -4.71
C GLY A 76 -2.22 -5.13 -3.52
N LEU A 77 -3.35 -4.47 -3.81
CA LEU A 77 -4.09 -3.67 -2.85
C LEU A 77 -5.23 -4.46 -2.21
N SER A 78 -5.34 -4.38 -0.89
CA SER A 78 -6.41 -4.94 -0.06
C SER A 78 -6.82 -3.99 1.05
N ILE A 79 -8.03 -4.18 1.60
CA ILE A 79 -8.41 -3.51 2.85
C ILE A 79 -7.65 -4.20 3.99
N ALA A 80 -7.00 -3.41 4.85
CA ALA A 80 -6.37 -3.93 6.05
C ALA A 80 -7.46 -4.34 7.05
N SER A 81 -7.27 -5.47 7.73
CA SER A 81 -8.19 -5.98 8.75
C SER A 81 -8.01 -5.32 10.11
#